data_AF-A0AAP5I860-F1
#
_entry.id   AF-A0AAP5I860-F1
#
_cell.length_a   1.000
_cell.length_b   1.000
_cell.length_c   1.000
_cell.angle_alpha   90.00
_cell.angle_beta   90.00
_cell.angle_gamma   90.00
#
_symmetry.space_group_name_H-M   'P 1'
#
loop_
_entity.id
_entity.type
_entity.pdbx_description
1 polymer ?
#
loop_
_entity_poly.entity_id
_entity_poly.type
_entity_poly.pdbx_seq_one_letter_code
_entity_poly.pdbx_strand_id
1 'polypeptide(L)' 'MSTRKGQKGQKNIPYLHDEIKTKHTVLLTPTVWEKLKTMAETKGTSISEIIEQWVRETGDGA' A
#
# COMPACT_ATOMS: atom_id res chain seq x y z
N MET A 1 -1.19 1.58 -24.36
CA MET A 1 0.23 1.30 -24.66
C MET A 1 0.98 1.22 -23.34
N SER A 2 1.09 0.02 -22.74
CA SER A 2 1.80 -0.15 -21.45
C SER A 2 3.29 -0.35 -21.70
N THR A 3 4.07 0.68 -21.41
CA THR A 3 5.53 0.68 -21.59
C THR A 3 6.19 -0.03 -20.42
N ARG A 4 6.56 -1.31 -20.62
CA ARG A 4 7.82 -1.97 -20.18
C ARG A 4 7.59 -3.46 -19.90
N LYS A 5 7.59 -4.22 -20.99
CA LYS A 5 7.83 -5.66 -20.99
C LYS A 5 9.33 -5.88 -20.68
N GLY A 6 9.67 -6.37 -19.48
CA GLY A 6 11.01 -6.91 -19.20
C GLY A 6 11.88 -6.25 -18.11
N GLN A 7 11.37 -5.41 -17.21
CA GLN A 7 12.16 -4.91 -16.07
C GLN A 7 11.97 -5.80 -14.83
N LYS A 8 13.07 -6.42 -14.40
CA LYS A 8 13.18 -7.19 -13.15
C LYS A 8 13.01 -6.22 -11.98
N GLY A 9 11.98 -6.42 -11.17
CA GLY A 9 11.62 -5.51 -10.08
C GLY A 9 12.76 -5.28 -9.10
N GLN A 10 13.17 -4.02 -8.96
CA GLN A 10 14.21 -3.62 -8.03
C GLN A 10 13.59 -3.40 -6.65
N LYS A 11 14.18 -4.02 -5.62
CA LYS A 11 13.76 -3.84 -4.21
C LYS A 11 13.85 -2.35 -3.85
N ASN A 12 12.76 -1.78 -3.31
CA ASN A 12 12.57 -0.37 -2.93
C ASN A 12 12.16 0.64 -4.01
N ILE A 13 11.71 0.21 -5.19
CA ILE A 13 11.12 1.12 -6.17
C ILE A 13 9.62 0.82 -6.30
N PRO A 14 8.72 1.81 -6.05
CA PRO A 14 7.29 1.61 -6.23
C PRO A 14 6.97 1.28 -7.70
N TYR A 15 6.10 0.29 -7.92
CA TYR A 15 5.77 -0.20 -9.25
C TYR A 15 4.64 0.60 -9.95
N LEU A 16 3.92 1.45 -9.22
CA LEU A 16 2.67 2.07 -9.69
C LEU A 16 2.59 3.61 -9.50
N HIS A 17 3.46 4.24 -8.71
CA HIS A 17 3.40 5.68 -8.44
C HIS A 17 4.81 6.31 -8.30
N ASP A 18 4.98 7.55 -8.77
CA ASP A 18 6.24 8.31 -8.84
C ASP A 18 6.80 8.76 -7.47
N GLU A 19 6.09 8.50 -6.37
CA GLU A 19 6.48 8.98 -5.04
C GLU A 19 7.18 7.89 -4.22
N ILE A 20 8.38 8.21 -3.72
CA ILE A 20 9.18 7.29 -2.90
C ILE A 20 8.53 7.15 -1.52
N LYS A 21 8.11 5.93 -1.18
CA LYS A 21 7.54 5.65 0.16
C LYS A 21 8.54 6.01 1.26
N THR A 22 8.21 7.01 2.05
CA THR A 22 8.94 7.37 3.28
C THR A 22 8.44 6.55 4.47
N LYS A 23 9.34 6.25 5.42
CA LYS A 23 8.95 5.51 6.64
C LYS A 23 8.13 6.43 7.55
N HIS A 24 6.85 6.09 7.73
CA HIS A 24 5.99 6.71 8.73
C HIS A 24 5.65 5.67 9.80
N THR A 25 5.94 5.99 11.07
CA THR A 25 5.57 5.12 12.20
C THR A 25 4.16 5.48 12.65
N VAL A 26 3.23 4.53 12.57
CA VAL A 26 1.86 4.69 13.05
C VAL A 26 1.65 3.78 14.24
N LEU A 27 1.13 4.33 15.34
CA LEU A 27 0.72 3.54 16.51
C LEU A 27 -0.74 3.12 16.31
N LEU A 28 -0.97 1.82 16.33
CA LEU A 28 -2.28 1.20 16.13
C LEU A 28 -2.62 0.31 17.32
N THR A 29 -3.91 0.15 17.60
CA THR A 29 -4.36 -0.84 18.58
C THR A 29 -4.13 -2.25 18.04
N PRO A 30 -3.89 -3.26 18.92
CA PRO A 30 -3.64 -4.63 18.49
C PRO A 30 -4.78 -5.19 17.64
N THR A 31 -6.02 -4.86 17.97
CA THR A 31 -7.21 -5.29 17.22
C THR A 31 -7.24 -4.74 15.79
N VAL A 32 -6.82 -3.48 15.58
CA VAL A 32 -6.76 -2.87 14.25
C VAL A 32 -5.59 -3.44 13.45
N TRP A 33 -4.46 -3.69 14.11
CA TRP A 33 -3.31 -4.33 13.48
C TRP A 33 -3.62 -5.73 12.94
N GLU A 34 -4.30 -6.56 13.73
CA GLU A 34 -4.70 -7.90 13.29
C GLU A 34 -5.68 -7.86 12.12
N LYS A 35 -6.66 -6.93 12.14
CA LYS A 35 -7.57 -6.73 11.00
C LYS A 35 -6.83 -6.32 9.73
N LEU A 36 -5.89 -5.36 9.83
CA LEU A 36 -5.08 -4.92 8.70
C LEU A 36 -4.24 -6.07 8.13
N LYS A 37 -3.68 -6.91 9.01
CA LYS A 37 -2.91 -8.09 8.59
C LYS A 37 -3.79 -9.08 7.82
N THR A 38 -4.96 -9.44 8.36
CA THR A 38 -5.91 -10.33 7.67
C THR A 38 -6.37 -9.76 6.32
N MET A 39 -6.63 -8.44 6.26
CA MET A 39 -6.99 -7.79 5.00
C MET A 39 -5.85 -7.81 3.99
N ALA A 40 -4.60 -7.63 4.43
CA ALA A 40 -3.41 -7.70 3.60
C ALA A 40 -3.22 -9.11 3.01
N GLU A 41 -3.36 -10.14 3.85
CA GLU A 41 -3.28 -11.54 3.43
C GLU A 41 -4.40 -11.90 2.44
N THR A 42 -5.63 -11.43 2.68
CA THR A 42 -6.78 -11.70 1.82
C THR A 42 -6.67 -11.04 0.44
N LYS A 43 -6.19 -9.79 0.39
CA LYS A 43 -6.02 -9.03 -0.85
C LYS A 43 -4.68 -9.33 -1.56
N GLY A 44 -3.78 -10.11 -0.94
CA GLY A 44 -2.44 -10.36 -1.45
C GLY A 44 -1.60 -9.08 -1.61
N THR A 45 -1.85 -8.07 -0.76
CA THR A 45 -1.19 -6.76 -0.83
C THR A 45 -0.51 -6.41 0.51
N SER A 46 0.21 -5.29 0.56
CA SER A 46 0.85 -4.82 1.78
C SER A 46 -0.12 -4.02 2.67
N ILE A 47 0.13 -4.02 3.98
CA ILE A 47 -0.64 -3.19 4.93
C ILE A 47 -0.57 -1.71 4.55
N SER A 48 0.58 -1.24 4.07
CA SER A 48 0.74 0.15 3.60
C SER A 48 -0.19 0.47 2.42
N GLU A 49 -0.30 -0.44 1.44
CA GLU A 49 -1.24 -0.27 0.32
C GLU A 49 -2.69 -0.22 0.76
N ILE A 50 -3.07 -1.01 1.78
CA ILE A 50 -4.44 -0.95 2.33
C ILE A 50 -4.73 0.40 2.95
N ILE A 51 -3.77 0.95 3.71
CA ILE A 51 -3.91 2.26 4.34
C ILE A 51 -4.01 3.35 3.27
N GLU A 52 -3.14 3.32 2.25
CA GLU A 52 -3.17 4.26 1.14
C GLU A 52 -4.48 4.17 0.34
N GLN A 53 -4.95 2.95 0.05
CA GLN A 53 -6.23 2.72 -0.61
C GLN A 53 -7.39 3.29 0.22
N TRP A 54 -7.43 2.99 1.51
CA TRP A 54 -8.51 3.45 2.40
C TRP A 54 -8.57 4.97 2.50
N VAL A 55 -7.41 5.64 2.60
CA VAL A 55 -7.33 7.10 2.62
C VAL A 55 -7.76 7.70 1.28
N ARG A 56 -7.40 7.10 0.13
CA ARG A 56 -7.82 7.56 -1.20
C ARG A 56 -9.31 7.36 -1.43
N GLU A 57 -9.88 6.24 -1.00
CA GLU A 57 -11.32 5.96 -1.10
C GLU A 57 -12.16 6.89 -0.20
N THR A 58 -11.62 7.28 0.96
CA THR A 58 -12.32 8.17 1.91
C THR A 58 -12.09 9.65 1.58
N GLY A 59 -10.95 9.99 0.97
CA GLY A 59 -10.53 11.37 0.72
C GLY A 59 -11.15 12.06 -0.50
N ASP A 60 -11.80 11.30 -1.40
CA ASP A 60 -12.49 11.84 -2.59
C ASP A 60 -13.98 12.17 -2.32
N GLY A 61 -14.37 12.27 -1.04
CA GLY A 61 -15.75 12.48 -0.58
C GLY A 61 -15.97 13.78 0.21
N ALA A 62 -15.30 14.87 -0.14
CA ALA A 62 -15.50 16.20 0.44
C ALA A 62 -15.55 17.30 -0.63
#